data_AF-A0A8J2HQD5-F1
#
_entry.id   AF-A0A8J2HQD5-F1
#
_cell.length_a   1.000
_cell.length_b   1.000
_cell.length_c   1.000
_cell.angle_alpha   90.00
_cell.angle_beta   90.00
_cell.angle_gamma   90.00
#
_symmetry.space_group_name_H-M   'P 1'
#
loop_
_entity.id
_entity.type
_entity.pdbx_description
1 polymer ?
#
loop_
_entity_poly.entity_id
_entity_poly.type
_entity_poly.pdbx_seq_one_letter_code
_entity_poly.pdbx_strand_id
1 'polypeptide(L)' 'MSYTTALQKEVVPTKEQAVILDSGEGIQLQSYAIAIGTKIGPQNIRYISRIANNRICVYLATKEIADQLIVVHK' A
#
# COMPACT_ATOMS: atom_id res chain seq x y z
N MET A 1 -6.89 -22.30 24.00
CA MET A 1 -6.97 -21.10 23.14
C MET A 1 -5.74 -21.09 22.25
N SER A 2 -5.84 -21.57 21.02
CA SER A 2 -4.70 -21.64 20.08
C SER A 2 -4.52 -20.28 19.40
N TYR A 3 -3.32 -19.72 19.42
CA TYR A 3 -2.97 -18.45 18.76
C TYR A 3 -3.33 -18.44 17.26
N THR A 4 -3.48 -19.61 16.64
CA THR A 4 -3.79 -19.76 15.21
C THR A 4 -5.20 -19.33 14.81
N THR A 5 -6.18 -19.28 15.74
CA THR A 5 -7.55 -18.88 15.40
C THR A 5 -7.78 -17.37 15.37
N ALA A 6 -6.83 -16.57 15.89
CA ALA A 6 -6.94 -15.10 15.88
C ALA A 6 -6.73 -14.47 14.49
N LEU A 7 -6.18 -15.21 13.53
CA LEU A 7 -5.89 -14.71 12.18
C LEU A 7 -7.04 -14.88 11.17
N GLN A 8 -8.16 -15.50 11.56
CA GLN A 8 -9.22 -15.88 10.61
C GLN A 8 -10.13 -14.73 10.13
N LYS A 9 -9.93 -13.49 10.59
CA LYS A 9 -10.81 -12.35 10.25
C LYS A 9 -10.13 -11.15 9.63
N GLU A 10 -8.82 -11.15 9.46
CA GLU A 10 -8.15 -10.10 8.69
C GLU A 10 -7.91 -10.63 7.28
N VAL A 11 -8.63 -10.07 6.31
CA VAL A 11 -8.35 -10.27 4.89
C VAL A 11 -6.93 -9.78 4.67
N VAL A 12 -5.97 -10.71 4.72
CA VAL A 12 -4.56 -10.42 4.48
C VAL A 12 -4.46 -9.97 3.02
N PRO A 13 -4.00 -8.73 2.77
CA PRO A 13 -3.93 -8.24 1.40
C PRO A 13 -2.96 -9.11 0.60
N THR A 14 -3.41 -9.56 -0.58
CA THR A 14 -2.61 -10.41 -1.46
C THR A 14 -1.58 -9.57 -2.23
N LYS A 15 -0.55 -10.22 -2.78
CA LYS A 15 0.51 -9.55 -3.56
C LYS A 15 -0.05 -8.75 -4.76
N GLU A 16 -1.21 -9.13 -5.26
CA GLU A 16 -1.92 -8.46 -6.36
C GLU A 16 -2.44 -7.06 -6.00
N GLN A 17 -2.54 -6.75 -4.71
CA GLN A 17 -3.00 -5.47 -4.19
C GLN A 17 -1.83 -4.58 -3.74
N ALA A 18 -0.60 -5.04 -3.93
CA ALA A 18 0.61 -4.35 -3.53
C ALA A 18 1.20 -3.55 -4.68
N VAL A 19 1.48 -2.27 -4.43
CA VAL A 19 2.19 -1.38 -5.35
C VAL A 19 3.54 -1.03 -4.74
N ILE A 20 4.60 -1.17 -5.54
CA ILE A 20 5.94 -0.73 -5.17
C ILE A 20 6.21 0.58 -5.90
N LEU A 21 6.55 1.61 -5.14
CA LEU A 21 6.91 2.93 -5.63
C LEU A 21 8.37 3.20 -5.26
N ASP A 22 9.14 3.73 -6.19
CA ASP A 22 10.47 4.26 -5.87
C ASP A 22 10.30 5.61 -5.15
N SER A 23 10.86 5.73 -3.95
CA SER A 23 10.89 7.00 -3.22
C SER A 23 12.10 7.81 -3.67
N GLY A 24 11.92 9.13 -3.83
CA GLY A 24 13.04 10.06 -3.83
C GLY A 24 13.69 10.14 -2.45
N GLU A 25 14.98 10.42 -2.38
CA GLU A 25 15.66 10.61 -1.10
C GLU A 25 15.04 11.76 -0.30
N GLY A 26 14.82 11.55 1.01
CA GLY A 26 14.36 12.59 1.93
C GLY A 26 12.84 12.84 2.00
N ILE A 27 12.03 12.26 1.11
CA ILE A 27 10.57 12.39 1.21
C ILE A 27 10.04 11.51 2.35
N GLN A 28 9.15 12.04 3.18
CA GLN A 28 8.58 11.28 4.30
C GLN A 28 7.48 10.31 3.84
N LEU A 29 7.37 9.16 4.50
CA LEU A 29 6.32 8.16 4.21
C LEU A 29 4.90 8.75 4.34
N GLN A 30 4.72 9.68 5.28
CA GLN A 30 3.46 10.39 5.48
C GLN A 30 3.04 11.20 4.26
N SER A 31 3.99 11.89 3.61
CA SER A 31 3.71 12.65 2.38
C SER A 31 3.22 11.75 1.26
N TYR A 32 3.78 10.53 1.13
CA TYR A 32 3.29 9.53 0.19
C TYR A 32 1.89 9.02 0.57
N ALA A 33 1.64 8.74 1.85
CA ALA A 33 0.32 8.33 2.31
C ALA A 33 -0.74 9.40 1.99
N ILE A 34 -0.42 10.68 2.17
CA ILE A 34 -1.31 11.81 1.84
C ILE A 34 -1.51 11.91 0.33
N ALA A 35 -0.45 11.86 -0.48
CA ALA A 35 -0.54 11.98 -1.93
C ALA A 35 -1.36 10.83 -2.55
N ILE A 36 -1.11 9.60 -2.11
CA ILE A 36 -1.87 8.41 -2.51
C ILE A 36 -3.32 8.55 -2.04
N GLY A 37 -3.53 8.91 -0.76
CA GLY A 37 -4.87 9.07 -0.18
C GLY A 37 -5.68 10.16 -0.88
N THR A 38 -5.04 11.21 -1.39
CA THR A 38 -5.70 12.26 -2.16
C THR A 38 -6.11 11.76 -3.55
N LYS A 39 -5.33 10.88 -4.18
CA LYS A 39 -5.65 10.34 -5.51
C LYS A 39 -6.73 9.26 -5.48
N ILE A 40 -6.66 8.33 -4.54
CA ILE A 40 -7.53 7.13 -4.52
C ILE A 40 -8.51 7.11 -3.34
N GLY A 41 -8.44 8.07 -2.42
CA GLY A 41 -9.18 8.06 -1.17
C GLY A 41 -8.45 7.29 -0.06
N PRO A 42 -8.32 7.86 1.15
CA PRO A 42 -7.55 7.25 2.25
C PRO A 42 -8.13 5.91 2.73
N GLN A 43 -9.45 5.72 2.57
CA GLN A 43 -10.16 4.46 2.88
C GLN A 43 -9.69 3.26 2.06
N ASN A 44 -9.04 3.50 0.92
CA ASN A 44 -8.55 2.46 0.03
C ASN A 44 -7.10 2.06 0.33
N ILE A 45 -6.43 2.75 1.25
CA ILE A 45 -5.08 2.40 1.71
C ILE A 45 -5.23 1.46 2.89
N ARG A 46 -4.74 0.22 2.73
CA ARG A 46 -4.76 -0.78 3.81
C ARG A 46 -3.48 -0.74 4.64
N TYR A 47 -2.35 -0.61 3.96
CA TYR A 47 -1.05 -0.57 4.60
C TYR A 47 -0.05 0.21 3.75
N ILE A 48 0.89 0.89 4.40
CA ILE A 48 1.98 1.57 3.72
C ILE A 48 3.26 1.38 4.53
N SER A 49 4.34 0.97 3.86
CA SER A 49 5.62 0.72 4.51
C SER A 49 6.78 1.08 3.60
N ARG A 50 7.87 1.55 4.20
CA ARG A 50 9.14 1.77 3.50
C ARG A 50 9.93 0.47 3.51
N ILE A 51 10.34 0.04 2.32
CA ILE A 51 11.17 -1.13 2.08
C ILE A 51 12.59 -0.71 1.65
N ALA A 52 13.52 -1.67 1.61
CA ALA A 52 14.91 -1.43 1.27
C ALA A 52 15.09 -0.80 -0.13
N ASN A 53 16.20 -0.06 -0.28
CA ASN A 53 16.55 0.73 -1.47
C ASN A 53 15.62 1.93 -1.71
N ASN A 54 15.18 2.59 -0.63
CA ASN A 54 14.32 3.76 -0.70
C ASN A 54 13.04 3.51 -1.51
N ARG A 55 12.46 2.32 -1.38
CA ARG A 55 11.21 1.95 -2.04
C ARG A 55 10.08 1.96 -1.03
N ILE A 56 8.86 2.19 -1.48
CA ILE A 56 7.66 2.20 -0.65
C ILE A 56 6.72 1.13 -1.18
N CYS A 57 6.31 0.23 -0.30
CA CYS A 57 5.29 -0.77 -0.58
C CYS A 57 3.96 -0.27 0.00
N VAL A 58 2.94 -0.24 -0.83
CA VAL A 58 1.58 0.20 -0.49
C VAL A 58 0.63 -0.95 -0.78
N TYR A 59 -0.13 -1.37 0.23
CA TYR A 59 -1.23 -2.32 0.04
C TYR A 59 -2.54 -1.58 -0.03
N LEU A 60 -3.30 -1.87 -1.07
CA LEU A 60 -4.57 -1.23 -1.38
C LEU A 60 -5.74 -2.18 -1.14
N ALA A 61 -6.96 -1.64 -1.09
CA ALA A 61 -8.16 -2.41 -0.85
C ALA A 61 -8.48 -3.39 -1.99
N THR A 62 -8.22 -3.01 -3.24
CA THR A 62 -8.47 -3.84 -4.43
C THR A 62 -7.34 -3.72 -5.45
N LYS A 63 -7.22 -4.75 -6.30
CA LYS A 63 -6.24 -4.79 -7.41
C LYS A 63 -6.48 -3.68 -8.44
N GLU A 64 -7.74 -3.32 -8.68
CA GLU A 64 -8.10 -2.27 -9.66
C GLU A 64 -7.53 -0.92 -9.27
N ILE A 65 -7.50 -0.60 -7.97
CA ILE A 65 -6.94 0.64 -7.45
C ILE A 65 -5.41 0.61 -7.55
N ALA A 66 -4.80 -0.57 -7.36
CA ALA A 66 -3.36 -0.76 -7.58
C ALA A 66 -3.00 -0.54 -9.06
N ASP A 67 -3.77 -1.11 -9.98
CA ASP A 67 -3.57 -0.96 -11.42
C ASP A 67 -3.72 0.50 -11.87
N GLN A 68 -4.73 1.22 -11.36
CA GLN A 68 -4.89 2.66 -11.63
C GLN A 68 -3.68 3.48 -11.17
N LEU A 69 -3.07 3.12 -10.04
CA LEU A 69 -1.90 3.81 -9.51
C LEU A 69 -0.65 3.58 -10.36
N ILE A 70 -0.50 2.36 -10.91
CA ILE A 70 0.60 1.99 -11.81
C ILE A 70 0.48 2.72 -13.14
N VAL A 71 -0.74 2.81 -13.71
CA VAL A 71 -0.97 3.48 -15.01
C VAL A 71 -0.66 4.98 -14.96
N VAL A 72 -0.86 5.63 -13.81
CA VAL A 72 -0.58 7.06 -13.62
C VAL A 72 0.92 7.36 -13.51
N HIS A 73 1.78 6.35 -13.43
CA HIS A 73 3.24 6.50 -13.32
C HIS A 73 4.01 6.01 -14.55
N LYS A 74 3.36 5.95 -15.72
CA LYS A 74 4.02 5.65 -17.00
C LYS A 74 4.45 6.92 -17.74
#